data_AF-A0A9X4QMD8-F1
#
_entry.id   AF-A0A9X4QMD8-F1
#
_cell.length_a   1.000
_cell.length_b   1.000
_cell.length_c   1.000
_cell.angle_alpha   90.00
_cell.angle_beta   90.00
_cell.angle_gamma   90.00
#
_symmetry.space_group_name_H-M   'P 1'
#
loop_
_entity.id
_entity.type
_entity.pdbx_description
1 polymer ?
#
loop_
_entity_poly.entity_id
_entity_poly.type
_entity_poly.pdbx_seq_one_letter_code
_entity_poly.pdbx_strand_id
1 'polypeptide(L)'
;MYRGVILGLASVFIGLLFTGCSKSLNKDFTLQATAYDGRVKVFGADVKGSLESLRKKMGTSPNASVALGRTLSVAAMLASEQNKGESTIVEVDCNGPIGGVAVTVTAGGKVVGSVKNANVELDLNDEGKFSESKTIGSGAIIVSKVSDKGVLSKKSSPIVSGEMGDDFSNYLAKAENTPAAVIVGEQIDIDNSIMVSGGIIVEIVGKLSDEELVELEDKVDQMEPISSQLMRKESIQTIIEKLMGPIVVIEKKDIFI
;
A
#
# COMPACT_ATOMS: atom_id res chain seq x y z
N MET A 1 3.31 -29.35 -58.64
CA MET A 1 3.24 -30.80 -58.42
C MET A 1 2.69 -31.02 -57.00
N TYR A 2 1.50 -31.61 -56.93
CA TYR A 2 0.73 -32.13 -55.79
C TYR A 2 0.15 -31.24 -54.66
N ARG A 3 -1.19 -31.23 -54.68
CA ARG A 3 -2.18 -31.06 -53.59
C ARG A 3 -2.17 -32.24 -52.61
N GLY A 4 -2.74 -32.05 -51.41
CA GLY A 4 -3.30 -33.11 -50.53
C GLY A 4 -2.98 -32.82 -49.07
N VAL A 5 -3.91 -32.38 -48.20
CA VAL A 5 -5.04 -33.11 -47.57
C VAL A 5 -4.63 -34.45 -46.97
N ILE A 6 -4.54 -34.50 -45.63
CA ILE A 6 -4.79 -35.72 -44.84
C ILE A 6 -5.72 -35.33 -43.67
N LEU A 7 -6.93 -35.90 -43.72
CA LEU A 7 -7.84 -36.12 -42.60
C LEU A 7 -7.40 -37.36 -41.79
N GLY A 8 -7.75 -37.40 -40.51
CA GLY A 8 -7.84 -38.63 -39.71
C GLY A 8 -7.81 -38.31 -38.20
N LEU A 9 -8.93 -37.95 -37.59
CA LEU A 9 -9.92 -38.80 -36.89
C LEU A 9 -9.46 -39.39 -35.54
N ALA A 10 -10.36 -39.20 -34.56
CA ALA A 10 -10.57 -39.94 -33.31
C ALA A 10 -9.68 -39.60 -32.11
N SER A 11 -10.25 -38.86 -31.15
CA SER A 11 -10.67 -39.48 -29.88
C SER A 11 -11.61 -38.54 -29.11
N VAL A 12 -12.83 -39.04 -28.90
CA VAL A 12 -13.77 -38.63 -27.86
C VAL A 12 -13.12 -38.97 -26.51
N PHE A 13 -13.13 -38.06 -25.52
CA PHE A 13 -13.53 -38.36 -24.13
C PHE A 13 -13.38 -37.13 -23.20
N ILE A 14 -14.49 -36.87 -22.50
CA ILE A 14 -14.66 -36.24 -21.17
C ILE A 14 -14.25 -34.77 -21.04
N GLY A 15 -15.30 -33.94 -21.01
CA GLY A 15 -15.26 -32.67 -20.29
C GLY A 15 -14.98 -32.92 -18.81
N LEU A 16 -13.87 -32.37 -18.33
CA LEU A 16 -13.78 -31.87 -16.96
C LEU A 16 -13.81 -30.35 -17.06
N LEU A 17 -14.87 -29.76 -16.52
CA LEU A 17 -14.82 -28.39 -16.02
C LEU A 17 -13.68 -28.32 -15.00
N PHE A 18 -12.48 -27.97 -15.46
CA PHE A 18 -11.56 -27.25 -14.61
C PHE A 18 -11.99 -25.78 -14.64
N THR A 19 -12.95 -25.43 -13.78
CA THR A 19 -12.91 -24.13 -13.10
C THR A 19 -11.63 -24.11 -12.27
N GLY A 20 -10.50 -23.97 -12.97
CA GLY A 20 -9.23 -23.60 -12.39
C GLY A 20 -9.37 -22.17 -11.92
N CYS A 21 -9.90 -22.02 -10.70
CA CYS A 21 -9.70 -20.84 -9.89
C CYS A 21 -8.18 -20.65 -9.84
N SER A 22 -7.67 -19.75 -10.67
CA SER A 22 -6.27 -19.33 -10.67
C SER A 22 -6.02 -18.63 -9.34
N LYS A 23 -5.78 -19.40 -8.28
CA LYS A 23 -5.09 -18.92 -7.08
C LYS A 23 -3.65 -18.64 -7.49
N SER A 24 -3.41 -17.51 -8.16
CA SER A 24 -2.15 -16.82 -7.91
C SER A 24 -2.27 -16.23 -6.51
N LEU A 25 -1.89 -17.03 -5.50
CA LEU A 25 -1.55 -16.49 -4.18
C LEU A 25 -0.28 -15.66 -4.38
N ASN A 26 -0.42 -14.44 -4.92
CA ASN A 26 0.53 -13.40 -4.59
C ASN A 26 0.33 -13.21 -3.09
N LYS A 27 1.28 -13.73 -2.30
CA LYS A 27 1.35 -13.44 -0.88
C LYS A 27 1.62 -11.95 -0.76
N ASP A 28 0.80 -11.29 0.03
CA ASP A 28 1.07 -9.92 0.46
C ASP A 28 2.39 -9.89 1.22
N PHE A 29 3.16 -8.81 1.05
CA PHE A 29 4.47 -8.69 1.68
C PHE A 29 4.87 -7.24 1.90
N THR A 30 5.78 -7.03 2.85
CA THR A 30 6.64 -5.85 2.88
C THR A 30 8.05 -6.17 2.37
N LEU A 31 8.70 -5.16 1.82
CA LEU A 31 10.10 -5.15 1.42
C LEU A 31 10.79 -3.98 2.12
N GLN A 32 11.95 -4.24 2.71
CA GLN A 32 12.87 -3.21 3.18
C GLN A 32 14.12 -3.26 2.33
N ALA A 33 14.57 -2.10 1.86
CA ALA A 33 15.78 -1.94 1.08
C ALA A 33 16.50 -0.64 1.43
N THR A 34 17.74 -0.52 0.98
CA THR A 34 18.50 0.73 0.99
C THR A 34 18.98 1.09 -0.42
N ALA A 35 19.14 2.38 -0.65
CA ALA A 35 19.69 2.96 -1.86
C ALA A 35 20.72 4.05 -1.49
N TYR A 36 21.41 4.62 -2.48
CA TYR A 36 22.39 5.70 -2.27
C TYR A 36 23.44 5.35 -1.20
N ASP A 37 24.02 4.16 -1.29
CA ASP A 37 25.00 3.62 -0.32
C ASP A 37 24.51 3.63 1.13
N GLY A 38 23.22 3.36 1.34
CA GLY A 38 22.61 3.30 2.68
C GLY A 38 22.09 4.63 3.21
N ARG A 39 22.21 5.72 2.45
CA ARG A 39 21.74 7.07 2.86
C ARG A 39 20.23 7.25 2.66
N VAL A 40 19.62 6.40 1.84
CA VAL A 40 18.17 6.34 1.62
C VAL A 40 17.65 4.97 2.04
N LYS A 41 16.65 4.93 2.92
CA LYS A 41 15.88 3.72 3.20
C LYS A 41 14.63 3.71 2.34
N VAL A 42 14.24 2.53 1.90
CA VAL A 42 13.03 2.36 1.09
C VAL A 42 12.24 1.18 1.63
N PHE A 43 10.97 1.43 1.88
CA PHE A 43 10.01 0.42 2.25
C PHE A 43 9.00 0.28 1.13
N GLY A 44 8.57 -0.95 0.87
CA GLY A 44 7.49 -1.22 -0.08
C GLY A 44 6.51 -2.22 0.50
N ALA A 45 5.24 -2.13 0.07
CA ALA A 45 4.22 -3.11 0.44
C ALA A 45 3.27 -3.41 -0.71
N ASP A 46 2.94 -4.69 -0.87
CA ASP A 46 1.79 -5.17 -1.65
C ASP A 46 0.82 -5.81 -0.66
N VAL A 47 -0.36 -5.20 -0.49
CA VAL A 47 -1.35 -5.55 0.54
C VAL A 47 -2.71 -5.89 -0.05
N LYS A 48 -2.76 -6.19 -1.34
CA LYS A 48 -4.00 -6.41 -2.09
C LYS A 48 -4.87 -7.51 -1.47
N GLY A 49 -4.29 -8.63 -1.07
CA GLY A 49 -5.03 -9.77 -0.52
C GLY A 49 -5.66 -9.47 0.84
N SER A 50 -4.92 -8.76 1.68
CA SER A 50 -5.31 -8.33 3.01
C SER A 50 -6.41 -7.28 2.92
N LEU A 51 -6.25 -6.27 2.06
CA LEU A 51 -7.29 -5.27 1.85
C LEU A 51 -8.58 -5.91 1.32
N GLU A 52 -8.50 -6.81 0.34
CA GLU A 52 -9.68 -7.52 -0.17
C GLU A 52 -10.40 -8.35 0.90
N SER A 53 -9.64 -8.95 1.81
CA SER A 53 -10.20 -9.70 2.95
C SER A 53 -10.88 -8.78 3.96
N LEU A 54 -10.28 -7.63 4.27
CA LEU A 54 -10.88 -6.60 5.11
C LEU A 54 -12.15 -6.02 4.48
N ARG A 55 -12.11 -5.71 3.18
CA ARG A 55 -13.24 -5.21 2.40
C ARG A 55 -14.42 -6.16 2.47
N LYS A 56 -14.19 -7.45 2.21
CA LYS A 56 -15.24 -8.49 2.32
C LYS A 56 -15.80 -8.61 3.73
N LYS A 57 -14.95 -8.54 4.74
CA LYS A 57 -15.35 -8.66 6.15
C LYS A 57 -16.21 -7.48 6.61
N MET A 58 -15.88 -6.27 6.17
CA MET A 58 -16.51 -5.04 6.63
C MET A 58 -17.58 -4.48 5.67
N GLY A 59 -17.65 -4.99 4.44
CA GLY A 59 -18.55 -4.48 3.41
C GLY A 59 -18.22 -3.04 3.00
N THR A 60 -16.93 -2.70 2.89
CA THR A 60 -16.53 -1.30 2.61
C THR A 60 -16.89 -0.89 1.19
N SER A 61 -17.45 0.31 1.06
CA SER A 61 -17.54 1.08 -0.18
C SER A 61 -16.15 1.31 -0.81
N PRO A 62 -16.04 1.68 -2.09
CA PRO A 62 -14.77 2.00 -2.72
C PRO A 62 -13.97 3.07 -1.98
N ASN A 63 -14.58 4.21 -1.62
CA ASN A 63 -13.92 5.29 -0.87
C ASN A 63 -13.35 4.80 0.47
N ALA A 64 -14.14 4.03 1.23
CA ALA A 64 -13.68 3.47 2.51
C ALA A 64 -12.57 2.43 2.31
N SER A 65 -12.61 1.66 1.22
CA SER A 65 -11.58 0.69 0.87
C SER A 65 -10.26 1.35 0.49
N VAL A 66 -10.30 2.44 -0.26
CA VAL A 66 -9.09 3.24 -0.59
C VAL A 66 -8.44 3.78 0.69
N ALA A 67 -9.22 4.44 1.56
CA ALA A 67 -8.69 4.97 2.82
C ALA A 67 -8.10 3.89 3.74
N LEU A 68 -8.76 2.73 3.81
CA LEU A 68 -8.27 1.58 4.55
C LEU A 68 -7.00 0.99 3.92
N GLY A 69 -6.91 0.92 2.59
CA GLY A 69 -5.77 0.44 1.83
C GLY A 69 -4.52 1.28 2.04
N ARG A 70 -4.65 2.61 1.98
CA ARG A 70 -3.55 3.54 2.22
C ARG A 70 -3.02 3.41 3.64
N THR A 71 -3.93 3.37 4.62
CA THR A 71 -3.58 3.19 6.04
C THR A 71 -2.89 1.84 6.27
N LEU A 72 -3.39 0.77 5.63
CA LEU A 72 -2.81 -0.57 5.72
C LEU A 72 -1.41 -0.63 5.13
N SER A 73 -1.21 -0.08 3.93
CA SER A 73 0.09 -0.06 3.25
C SER A 73 1.14 0.65 4.11
N VAL A 74 0.80 1.82 4.65
CA VAL A 74 1.71 2.57 5.54
C VAL A 74 1.95 1.83 6.85
N ALA A 75 0.90 1.33 7.51
CA ALA A 75 1.05 0.59 8.76
C ALA A 75 1.94 -0.65 8.59
N ALA A 76 1.80 -1.37 7.47
CA ALA A 76 2.64 -2.50 7.12
C ALA A 76 4.11 -2.10 6.96
N MET A 77 4.38 -1.05 6.20
CA MET A 77 5.74 -0.55 5.99
C MET A 77 6.39 -0.09 7.30
N LEU A 78 5.68 0.68 8.13
CA LEU A 78 6.18 1.13 9.44
C LEU A 78 6.37 -0.02 10.44
N ALA A 79 5.57 -1.08 10.35
CA ALA A 79 5.71 -2.27 11.19
C ALA A 79 6.91 -3.17 10.80
N SER A 80 7.50 -2.95 9.62
CA SER A 80 8.64 -3.77 9.16
C SER A 80 9.89 -3.60 10.02
N GLU A 81 10.09 -2.44 10.64
CA GLU A 81 11.25 -2.16 11.50
C GLU A 81 11.06 -2.56 12.97
N GLN A 82 10.00 -3.31 13.30
CA GLN A 82 9.66 -3.62 14.69
C GLN A 82 10.43 -4.79 15.28
N ASN A 83 10.69 -4.70 16.59
CA ASN A 83 11.21 -5.84 17.33
C ASN A 83 10.11 -6.89 17.55
N LYS A 84 10.53 -8.14 17.71
CA LYS A 84 9.61 -9.24 18.05
C LYS A 84 8.82 -8.90 19.32
N GLY A 85 7.49 -9.01 19.23
CA GLY A 85 6.56 -8.70 20.33
C GLY A 85 6.00 -7.28 20.30
N GLU A 86 6.44 -6.44 19.37
CA GLU A 86 5.87 -5.11 19.15
C GLU A 86 4.72 -5.14 18.13
N SER A 87 3.92 -4.07 18.11
CA SER A 87 2.91 -3.81 17.10
C SER A 87 2.81 -2.31 16.81
N THR A 88 2.58 -1.96 15.54
CA THR A 88 2.32 -0.59 15.09
C THR A 88 0.82 -0.44 14.93
N ILE A 89 0.27 0.62 15.49
CA ILE A 89 -1.12 1.05 15.31
C ILE A 89 -1.07 2.37 14.56
N VAL A 90 -1.68 2.44 13.39
CA VAL A 90 -1.87 3.67 12.63
C VAL A 90 -3.35 4.03 12.65
N GLU A 91 -3.67 5.24 13.09
CA GLU A 91 -5.02 5.78 13.13
C GLU A 91 -5.08 7.06 12.29
N VAL A 92 -6.09 7.15 11.44
CA VAL A 92 -6.49 8.36 10.73
C VAL A 92 -7.76 8.83 11.41
N ASP A 93 -7.63 9.67 12.43
CA ASP A 93 -8.78 10.22 13.15
C ASP A 93 -9.21 11.52 12.48
N CYS A 94 -10.39 11.50 11.87
CA CYS A 94 -10.79 12.53 10.93
C CYS A 94 -12.30 12.80 10.98
N ASN A 95 -12.70 13.97 10.48
CA ASN A 95 -14.07 14.46 10.54
C ASN A 95 -14.84 14.31 9.21
N GLY A 96 -14.22 13.75 8.18
CA GLY A 96 -14.90 13.40 6.93
C GLY A 96 -15.90 12.25 7.11
N PRO A 97 -16.67 11.92 6.05
CA PRO A 97 -17.73 10.92 6.10
C PRO A 97 -17.29 9.51 6.57
N ILE A 98 -16.00 9.17 6.45
CA ILE A 98 -15.47 7.90 6.96
C ILE A 98 -15.37 7.86 8.50
N GLY A 99 -15.27 9.03 9.15
CA GLY A 99 -15.15 9.24 10.60
C GLY A 99 -13.86 8.75 11.25
N GLY A 100 -13.14 7.84 10.60
CA GLY A 100 -11.79 7.43 10.97
C GLY A 100 -11.44 6.01 10.51
N VAL A 101 -10.15 5.74 10.43
CA VAL A 101 -9.57 4.46 10.02
C VAL A 101 -8.52 4.05 11.05
N ALA A 102 -8.44 2.76 11.39
CA ALA A 102 -7.37 2.24 12.23
C ALA A 102 -6.84 0.92 11.68
N VAL A 103 -5.51 0.77 11.64
CA VAL A 103 -4.84 -0.48 11.28
C VAL A 103 -3.75 -0.79 12.29
N THR A 104 -3.79 -2.00 12.84
CA THR A 104 -2.75 -2.58 13.67
C THR A 104 -2.01 -3.64 12.89
N VAL A 105 -0.69 -3.55 12.85
CA VAL A 105 0.19 -4.58 12.28
C VAL A 105 1.17 -5.02 13.36
N THR A 106 1.23 -6.31 13.60
CA THR A 106 2.20 -6.90 14.54
C THR A 106 3.57 -7.04 13.89
N ALA A 107 4.63 -7.13 14.69
CA ALA A 107 5.96 -7.51 14.20
C ALA A 107 6.00 -8.90 13.53
N GLY A 108 4.94 -9.70 13.58
CA GLY A 108 4.83 -10.95 12.83
C GLY A 108 4.17 -10.82 11.45
N GLY A 109 3.75 -9.62 11.05
CA GLY A 109 3.02 -9.38 9.79
C GLY A 109 1.51 -9.60 9.88
N LYS A 110 0.97 -9.91 11.07
CA LYS A 110 -0.48 -10.02 11.27
C LYS A 110 -1.15 -8.65 11.30
N VAL A 111 -2.24 -8.51 10.54
CA VAL A 111 -3.01 -7.28 10.35
C VAL A 111 -4.39 -7.37 11.00
N VAL A 112 -4.82 -6.28 11.63
CA VAL A 112 -6.21 -6.01 12.00
C VAL A 112 -6.56 -4.59 11.56
N GLY A 113 -7.65 -4.43 10.80
CA GLY A 113 -8.10 -3.12 10.34
C GLY A 113 -9.57 -2.85 10.67
N SER A 114 -9.92 -1.58 10.84
CA SER A 114 -11.29 -1.10 11.04
C SER A 114 -11.49 0.29 10.42
N VAL A 115 -12.74 0.59 10.10
CA VAL A 115 -13.22 1.92 9.68
C VAL A 115 -14.44 2.29 10.53
N LYS A 116 -14.63 3.57 10.88
CA LYS A 116 -15.81 3.99 11.65
C LYS A 116 -17.08 3.96 10.81
N ASN A 117 -17.01 4.37 9.54
CA ASN A 117 -18.08 4.23 8.57
C ASN A 117 -17.59 3.47 7.32
N ALA A 118 -18.13 2.26 7.11
CA ALA A 118 -17.77 1.42 5.95
C ALA A 118 -18.45 1.86 4.65
N ASN A 119 -19.60 2.55 4.72
CA ASN A 119 -20.34 2.99 3.54
C ASN A 119 -20.21 4.50 3.35
N VAL A 120 -19.25 4.91 2.53
CA VAL A 120 -18.99 6.30 2.15
C VAL A 120 -19.33 6.46 0.68
N GLU A 121 -20.54 6.96 0.44
CA GLU A 121 -21.03 7.28 -0.89
C GLU A 121 -20.71 8.76 -1.18
N LEU A 122 -19.80 8.97 -2.13
CA LEU A 122 -19.46 10.29 -2.64
C LEU A 122 -19.52 10.22 -4.16
N ASP A 123 -19.97 11.31 -4.77
CA ASP A 123 -19.85 11.48 -6.22
C ASP A 123 -18.37 11.47 -6.61
N LEU A 124 -18.08 10.88 -7.78
CA LEU A 124 -16.77 10.99 -8.39
C LEU A 124 -16.44 12.47 -8.62
N ASN A 125 -15.17 12.82 -8.54
CA ASN A 125 -14.71 14.17 -8.89
C ASN A 125 -14.81 14.42 -10.41
N ASP A 126 -14.45 15.62 -10.85
CA ASP A 126 -14.52 16.02 -12.27
C ASP A 126 -13.62 15.15 -13.19
N GLU A 127 -12.65 14.44 -12.62
CA GLU A 127 -11.79 13.47 -13.33
C GLU A 127 -12.34 12.04 -13.31
N GLY A 128 -13.51 11.81 -12.72
CA GLY A 128 -14.10 10.48 -12.55
C GLY A 128 -13.39 9.62 -11.50
N LYS A 129 -12.62 10.22 -10.59
CA LYS A 129 -11.92 9.53 -9.50
C LYS A 129 -12.66 9.69 -8.17
N PHE A 130 -12.41 8.75 -7.25
CA PHE A 130 -12.77 8.91 -5.85
C PHE A 130 -12.08 10.15 -5.27
N SER A 131 -12.69 10.78 -4.27
CA SER A 131 -12.12 11.96 -3.63
C SER A 131 -11.78 11.62 -2.18
N GLU A 132 -10.50 11.34 -1.96
CA GLU A 132 -9.95 10.93 -0.68
C GLU A 132 -9.97 12.10 0.30
N SER A 133 -9.58 13.30 -0.13
CA SER A 133 -9.74 14.53 0.66
C SER A 133 -11.17 14.76 1.16
N LYS A 134 -12.20 14.51 0.35
CA LYS A 134 -13.60 14.59 0.82
C LYS A 134 -13.98 13.45 1.76
N THR A 135 -13.44 12.25 1.55
CA THR A 135 -13.66 11.06 2.39
C THR A 135 -13.08 11.25 3.79
N ILE A 136 -11.85 11.77 3.86
CA ILE A 136 -11.07 11.95 5.09
C ILE A 136 -11.42 13.27 5.78
N GLY A 137 -11.49 14.38 5.04
CA GLY A 137 -11.64 15.71 5.62
C GLY A 137 -10.41 16.14 6.41
N SER A 138 -10.62 16.77 7.55
CA SER A 138 -9.56 17.25 8.46
C SER A 138 -9.45 16.36 9.69
N GLY A 139 -8.30 16.41 10.37
CA GLY A 139 -8.07 15.61 11.56
C GLY A 139 -6.58 15.42 11.85
N ALA A 140 -6.22 14.24 12.34
CA ALA A 140 -4.85 13.88 12.66
C ALA A 140 -4.49 12.45 12.22
N ILE A 141 -3.24 12.31 11.79
CA ILE A 141 -2.57 11.02 11.72
C ILE A 141 -1.97 10.73 13.09
N ILE A 142 -2.19 9.53 13.61
CA ILE A 142 -1.66 9.08 14.90
C ILE A 142 -1.00 7.74 14.68
N VAL A 143 0.26 7.60 15.10
CA VAL A 143 0.98 6.32 15.07
C VAL A 143 1.44 5.98 16.48
N SER A 144 1.10 4.77 16.91
CA SER A 144 1.49 4.22 18.21
C SER A 144 2.31 2.95 18.01
N LYS A 145 3.48 2.88 18.66
CA LYS A 145 4.23 1.62 18.82
C LYS A 145 3.93 1.05 20.19
N VAL A 146 3.50 -0.20 20.25
CA VAL A 146 3.11 -0.87 21.49
C VAL A 146 3.82 -2.20 21.65
N SER A 147 3.99 -2.66 22.88
CA SER A 147 4.47 -3.99 23.22
C SER A 147 3.68 -4.58 24.39
N ASP A 148 4.08 -5.76 24.85
CA ASP A 148 3.59 -6.38 26.08
C ASP A 148 3.78 -5.49 27.33
N LYS A 149 4.72 -4.55 27.29
CA LYS A 149 5.00 -3.58 28.36
C LYS A 149 4.15 -2.32 28.29
N GLY A 150 3.30 -2.18 27.27
CA GLY A 150 2.43 -1.02 27.05
C GLY A 150 2.84 -0.17 25.85
N VAL A 151 2.49 1.12 25.87
CA VAL A 151 2.77 2.05 24.78
C VAL A 151 4.23 2.49 24.83
N LEU A 152 5.01 2.15 23.80
CA LEU A 152 6.41 2.55 23.65
C LEU A 152 6.54 3.98 23.13
N SER A 153 5.69 4.34 22.17
CA SER A 153 5.58 5.70 21.66
C SER A 153 4.19 5.94 21.09
N LYS A 154 3.74 7.19 21.15
CA LYS A 154 2.54 7.67 20.49
C LYS A 154 2.81 9.08 19.98
N LYS A 155 2.71 9.25 18.67
CA LYS A 155 3.05 10.48 17.95
C LYS A 155 1.93 10.81 16.99
N SER A 156 1.82 12.10 16.63
CA SER A 156 0.76 12.56 15.75
C SER A 156 1.12 13.81 14.98
N SER A 157 0.46 14.02 13.84
CA SER A 157 0.52 15.25 13.05
C SER A 157 -0.89 15.59 12.52
N PRO A 158 -1.17 16.86 12.21
CA PRO A 158 -2.40 17.21 11.52
C PRO A 158 -2.43 16.60 10.10
N ILE A 159 -3.64 16.30 9.62
CA ILE A 159 -3.93 16.04 8.21
C ILE A 159 -3.83 17.37 7.47
N VAL A 160 -3.06 17.41 6.38
CA VAL A 160 -2.73 18.62 5.62
C VAL A 160 -3.46 18.69 4.28
N SER A 161 -3.79 17.54 3.70
CA SER A 161 -4.48 17.42 2.40
C SER A 161 -5.73 16.55 2.47
N GLY A 162 -5.69 15.46 3.25
CA GLY A 162 -6.71 14.40 3.23
C GLY A 162 -6.48 13.35 2.13
N GLU A 163 -5.44 13.51 1.31
CA GLU A 163 -5.03 12.55 0.28
C GLU A 163 -4.18 11.40 0.86
N MET A 164 -3.86 11.44 2.16
CA MET A 164 -3.17 10.43 2.95
C MET A 164 -1.69 10.23 2.61
N GLY A 165 -1.27 10.24 1.34
CA GLY A 165 0.16 10.19 0.97
C GLY A 165 0.93 11.37 1.55
N ASP A 166 0.50 12.59 1.24
CA ASP A 166 1.10 13.82 1.78
C ASP A 166 0.93 13.94 3.30
N ASP A 167 -0.18 13.44 3.84
CA ASP A 167 -0.45 13.47 5.28
C ASP A 167 0.52 12.57 6.05
N PHE A 168 0.81 11.37 5.54
CA PHE A 168 1.81 10.47 6.11
C PHE A 168 3.24 10.98 5.87
N SER A 169 3.52 11.61 4.73
CA SER A 169 4.81 12.28 4.49
C SER A 169 5.05 13.40 5.50
N ASN A 170 4.02 14.23 5.76
CA ASN A 170 4.06 15.26 6.79
C ASN A 170 4.21 14.65 8.20
N TYR A 171 3.54 13.54 8.50
CA TYR A 171 3.70 12.81 9.76
C TYR A 171 5.17 12.41 9.99
N LEU A 172 5.79 11.73 9.01
CA LEU A 172 7.19 11.29 9.13
C LEU A 172 8.13 12.49 9.29
N ALA A 173 7.94 13.54 8.49
CA ALA A 173 8.77 14.73 8.55
C ALA A 173 8.66 15.48 9.90
N LYS A 174 7.46 15.65 10.44
CA LYS A 174 7.22 16.51 11.62
C LYS A 174 7.22 15.77 12.95
N ALA A 175 6.68 14.55 12.99
CA ALA A 175 6.54 13.79 14.23
C ALA A 175 7.69 12.79 14.43
N GLU A 176 8.18 12.19 13.34
CA GLU A 176 9.35 11.29 13.40
C GLU A 176 10.69 12.03 13.22
N ASN A 177 10.67 13.25 12.69
CA ASN A 177 11.87 14.01 12.26
C ASN A 177 12.65 13.28 11.16
N THR A 178 11.93 12.60 10.27
CA THR A 178 12.48 11.86 9.15
C THR A 178 11.94 12.47 7.85
N PRO A 179 12.76 13.17 7.06
CA PRO A 179 12.36 13.59 5.71
C PRO A 179 12.00 12.37 4.87
N ALA A 180 10.75 12.32 4.40
CA ALA A 180 10.25 11.16 3.69
C ALA A 180 9.16 11.53 2.69
N ALA A 181 9.07 10.71 1.63
CA ALA A 181 7.97 10.70 0.68
C ALA A 181 7.19 9.39 0.82
N VAL A 182 5.86 9.49 0.87
CA VAL A 182 4.94 8.35 0.98
C VAL A 182 4.07 8.29 -0.27
N ILE A 183 4.28 7.26 -1.08
CA ILE A 183 3.52 7.00 -2.30
C ILE A 183 2.62 5.79 -2.03
N VAL A 184 1.31 5.97 -2.12
CA VAL A 184 0.31 4.92 -1.90
C VAL A 184 -0.70 4.91 -3.03
N GLY A 185 -1.24 3.75 -3.37
CA GLY A 185 -2.19 3.65 -4.46
C GLY A 185 -3.01 2.38 -4.47
N GLU A 186 -4.27 2.56 -4.79
CA GLU A 186 -5.30 1.53 -4.89
C GLU A 186 -6.00 1.62 -6.24
N GLN A 187 -6.47 0.49 -6.73
CA GLN A 187 -7.44 0.44 -7.83
C GLN A 187 -8.57 -0.49 -7.42
N ILE A 188 -9.79 0.00 -7.58
CA ILE A 188 -11.03 -0.73 -7.25
C ILE A 188 -11.75 -1.02 -8.56
N ASP A 189 -12.26 -2.24 -8.72
CA ASP A 189 -13.06 -2.64 -9.88
C ASP A 189 -14.51 -2.16 -9.74
N ILE A 190 -15.28 -2.25 -10.83
CA ILE A 190 -16.70 -1.87 -10.91
C ILE A 190 -17.55 -2.72 -9.95
N ASP A 191 -17.15 -3.96 -9.66
CA ASP A 191 -17.81 -4.83 -8.68
C ASP A 191 -17.38 -4.57 -7.22
N ASN A 192 -16.65 -3.47 -7.01
CA ASN A 192 -16.01 -3.05 -5.75
C ASN A 192 -14.86 -3.95 -5.28
N SER A 193 -14.42 -4.95 -6.03
CA SER A 193 -13.26 -5.77 -5.63
C SER A 193 -11.94 -4.98 -5.72
N ILE A 194 -10.98 -5.31 -4.85
CA ILE A 194 -9.66 -4.69 -4.90
C ILE A 194 -8.87 -5.31 -6.07
N MET A 195 -8.44 -4.47 -7.01
CA MET A 195 -7.58 -4.89 -8.12
C MET A 195 -6.11 -4.86 -7.69
N VAL A 196 -5.67 -3.73 -7.11
CA VAL A 196 -4.33 -3.53 -6.52
C VAL A 196 -4.40 -2.65 -5.29
N SER A 197 -3.47 -2.84 -4.35
CA SER A 197 -3.25 -1.95 -3.21
C SER A 197 -1.82 -2.12 -2.71
N GLY A 198 -1.11 -1.01 -2.55
CA GLY A 198 0.27 -1.01 -2.10
C GLY A 198 0.85 0.39 -2.00
N GLY A 199 2.11 0.46 -1.62
CA GLY A 199 2.80 1.72 -1.43
C GLY A 199 4.31 1.58 -1.28
N ILE A 200 4.97 2.73 -1.27
CA ILE A 200 6.40 2.91 -1.03
C ILE A 200 6.58 4.07 -0.04
N ILE A 201 7.50 3.90 0.92
CA ILE A 201 8.04 5.00 1.74
C ILE A 201 9.52 5.14 1.38
N VAL A 202 9.93 6.36 1.04
CA VAL A 202 11.34 6.72 0.81
C VAL A 202 11.76 7.64 1.95
N GLU A 203 12.74 7.22 2.75
CA GLU A 203 13.26 8.01 3.88
C GLU A 203 14.71 8.40 3.64
N ILE A 204 15.02 9.69 3.82
CA ILE A 204 16.40 10.19 3.78
C ILE A 204 16.98 10.12 5.19
N VAL A 205 17.92 9.19 5.39
CA VAL A 205 18.53 8.92 6.71
C VAL A 205 20.00 9.37 6.77
N GLY A 206 20.62 9.62 5.62
CA GLY A 206 21.98 10.14 5.50
C GLY A 206 22.01 11.46 4.74
N LYS A 207 23.18 12.10 4.73
CA LYS A 207 23.36 13.35 3.98
C LYS A 207 23.47 13.08 2.49
N LEU A 208 22.56 13.65 1.71
CA LEU A 208 22.65 13.73 0.25
C LEU A 208 23.28 15.07 -0.16
N SER A 209 23.91 15.12 -1.33
CA SER A 209 24.25 16.41 -1.97
C SER A 209 22.99 17.12 -2.44
N ASP A 210 23.09 18.42 -2.71
CA ASP A 210 21.94 19.20 -3.21
C ASP A 210 21.49 18.65 -4.57
N GLU A 211 22.43 18.20 -5.42
CA GLU A 211 22.13 17.56 -6.70
C GLU A 211 21.43 16.20 -6.53
N GLU A 212 21.90 15.36 -5.61
CA GLU A 212 21.27 14.06 -5.31
C GLU A 212 19.85 14.25 -4.75
N LEU A 213 19.64 15.28 -3.92
CA LEU A 213 18.33 15.60 -3.36
C LEU A 213 17.36 16.05 -4.45
N VAL A 214 17.76 17.00 -5.29
CA VAL A 214 16.93 17.47 -6.42
C VAL A 214 16.60 16.32 -7.38
N GLU A 215 17.58 15.47 -7.71
CA GLU A 215 17.35 14.31 -8.56
C GLU A 215 16.32 13.34 -7.94
N LEU A 216 16.40 13.11 -6.63
CA LEU A 216 15.48 12.23 -5.90
C LEU A 216 14.06 12.82 -5.85
N GLU A 217 13.93 14.12 -5.59
CA GLU A 217 12.65 14.85 -5.60
C GLU A 217 12.02 14.79 -7.00
N ASP A 218 12.77 15.11 -8.05
CA ASP A 218 12.31 15.04 -9.45
C ASP A 218 11.84 13.63 -9.82
N LYS A 219 12.54 12.58 -9.36
CA LYS A 219 12.15 11.18 -9.59
C LYS A 219 10.82 10.83 -8.93
N VAL A 220 10.61 11.29 -7.69
CA VAL A 220 9.35 11.06 -6.95
C VAL A 220 8.21 11.82 -7.61
N ASP A 221 8.42 13.08 -7.99
CA ASP A 221 7.39 13.93 -8.61
C ASP A 221 6.99 13.44 -10.01
N GLN A 222 7.93 12.89 -10.78
CA GLN A 222 7.67 12.33 -12.11
C GLN A 222 7.22 10.87 -12.09
N MET A 223 7.13 10.25 -10.90
CA MET A 223 6.73 8.86 -10.76
C MET A 223 5.30 8.67 -11.25
N GLU A 224 5.11 7.72 -12.17
CA GLU A 224 3.76 7.29 -12.56
C GLU A 224 3.01 6.74 -11.32
N PRO A 225 1.69 6.99 -11.16
CA PRO A 225 0.92 6.46 -10.05
C PRO A 225 1.20 4.98 -9.78
N ILE A 226 1.56 4.65 -8.55
CA ILE A 226 1.98 3.30 -8.17
C ILE A 226 0.90 2.25 -8.49
N SER A 227 -0.38 2.60 -8.36
CA SER A 227 -1.49 1.73 -8.72
C SER A 227 -1.50 1.37 -10.21
N SER A 228 -1.14 2.29 -11.11
CA SER A 228 -1.03 2.01 -12.55
C SER A 228 0.13 1.07 -12.87
N GLN A 229 1.25 1.19 -12.16
CA GLN A 229 2.38 0.27 -12.29
C GLN A 229 2.04 -1.13 -11.77
N LEU A 230 1.41 -1.23 -10.59
CA LEU A 230 0.92 -2.49 -10.03
C LEU A 230 -0.13 -3.16 -10.94
N MET A 231 -0.97 -2.37 -11.59
CA MET A 231 -1.95 -2.85 -12.57
C MET A 231 -1.31 -3.52 -13.78
N ARG A 232 -0.11 -3.07 -14.18
CA ARG A 232 0.72 -3.74 -15.19
C ARG A 232 1.49 -4.96 -14.65
N LYS A 233 1.19 -5.38 -13.42
CA LYS A 233 1.83 -6.49 -12.71
C LYS A 233 3.32 -6.28 -12.46
N GLU A 234 3.76 -5.03 -12.41
CA GLU A 234 5.10 -4.71 -11.94
C GLU A 234 5.20 -5.02 -10.45
N SER A 235 6.29 -5.66 -10.03
CA SER A 235 6.48 -5.95 -8.61
C SER A 235 6.88 -4.69 -7.85
N ILE A 236 6.51 -4.57 -6.57
CA ILE A 236 6.96 -3.47 -5.70
C ILE A 236 8.48 -3.29 -5.74
N GLN A 237 9.25 -4.37 -5.77
CA GLN A 237 10.71 -4.30 -5.88
C GLN A 237 11.14 -3.64 -7.20
N THR A 238 10.53 -4.04 -8.32
CA THR A 238 10.84 -3.45 -9.64
C THR A 238 10.49 -1.96 -9.69
N ILE A 239 9.37 -1.57 -9.07
CA ILE A 239 8.97 -0.16 -9.00
C ILE A 239 10.00 0.63 -8.18
N ILE A 240 10.45 0.09 -7.04
CA ILE A 240 11.51 0.70 -6.22
C ILE A 240 12.82 0.81 -7.00
N GLU A 241 13.25 -0.24 -7.70
CA GLU A 241 14.47 -0.24 -8.52
C GLU A 241 14.42 0.79 -9.65
N LYS A 242 13.25 1.01 -10.26
CA LYS A 242 13.05 2.07 -11.25
C LYS A 242 13.16 3.47 -10.64
N LEU A 243 12.61 3.65 -9.45
CA LEU A 243 12.59 4.95 -8.77
C LEU A 243 13.97 5.31 -8.20
N MET A 244 14.65 4.35 -7.58
CA MET A 244 15.89 4.57 -6.82
C MET A 244 17.16 4.23 -7.61
N GLY A 245 17.06 3.45 -8.68
CA GLY A 245 18.20 2.78 -9.29
C GLY A 245 18.62 1.53 -8.48
N PRO A 246 19.92 1.21 -8.40
CA PRO A 246 20.39 0.06 -7.66
C PRO A 246 20.00 0.11 -6.17
N ILE A 247 19.44 -0.98 -5.66
CA ILE A 247 19.07 -1.14 -4.26
C ILE A 247 19.73 -2.36 -3.62
N VAL A 248 19.86 -2.34 -2.30
CA VAL A 248 20.23 -3.49 -1.48
C VAL A 248 19.01 -3.90 -0.66
N VAL A 249 18.45 -5.08 -0.95
CA VAL A 249 17.33 -5.63 -0.18
C VAL A 249 17.84 -6.10 1.18
N ILE A 250 17.19 -5.63 2.25
CA ILE A 250 17.49 -5.94 3.64
C ILE A 250 16.58 -7.07 4.14
N GLU A 251 15.28 -6.93 3.94
CA GLU A 251 14.29 -7.90 4.42
C GLU A 251 13.09 -7.95 3.46
N LYS A 252 12.49 -9.14 3.34
CA LYS A 252 11.16 -9.33 2.77
C LYS A 252 10.33 -10.19 3.70
N LYS A 253 9.10 -9.77 3.99
CA LYS A 253 8.27 -10.36 5.04
C LYS A 253 6.82 -10.48 4.61
N ASP A 254 6.22 -11.64 4.86
CA ASP A 254 4.82 -11.90 4.54
C ASP A 254 3.87 -11.09 5.46
N ILE A 255 2.74 -10.66 4.90
CA ILE A 255 1.65 -10.01 5.62
C ILE A 255 0.38 -10.86 5.48
N PHE A 256 -0.42 -10.92 6.53
CA PHE A 256 -1.68 -11.67 6.54
C PHE A 256 -2.66 -11.15 7.59
N ILE A 257 -3.92 -11.59 7.51
CA ILE A 257 -5.00 -11.28 8.47
C ILE A 257 -5.29 -12.49 9.34
#